data_AF-A0A2N2CCV1-F1
#
_entry.id   AF-A0A2N2CCV1-F1
#
_cell.length_a   1.000
_cell.length_b   1.000
_cell.length_c   1.000
_cell.angle_alpha   90.00
_cell.angle_beta   90.00
_cell.angle_gamma   90.00
#
_symmetry.space_group_name_H-M   'P 1'
#
loop_
_entity.id
_entity.type
_entity.pdbx_description
1 polymer ?
#
loop_
_entity_poly.entity_id
_entity_poly.type
_entity_poly.pdbx_seq_one_letter_code
_entity_poly.pdbx_strand_id
1 'polypeptide(L)'
;MFSIIVKNLLGYDLIILLLALFNGFVIYPRAAKACEDLKNHLQPTIYIPISVFLRDMKGNHKAINLHEIKKLRDQEVLYMNILSTIHSVFPLLGILGTIIALLGMVDLEGGGVILNFTTALTSTFWGLVFAIGFKGINTTLLSKSELNSEDFELLIKRIDSINERGDFNEEA
;
A
#
# COMPACT_ATOMS: atom_id res chain seq x y z
N MET A 1 1.93 10.44 34.06
CA MET A 1 1.54 9.45 33.02
C MET A 1 2.10 9.80 31.65
N PHE A 2 1.79 10.98 31.08
CA PHE A 2 2.27 11.40 29.75
C PHE A 2 3.81 11.34 29.58
N SER A 3 4.58 11.77 30.59
CA SER A 3 6.05 11.72 30.54
C SER A 3 6.64 10.30 30.50
N ILE A 4 5.92 9.28 31.00
CA ILE A 4 6.37 7.88 30.97
C ILE A 4 6.08 7.28 29.59
N ILE A 5 4.90 7.60 29.03
CA ILE A 5 4.52 7.19 27.67
C ILE A 5 5.49 7.76 26.64
N VAL A 6 5.89 9.03 26.76
CA VAL A 6 6.84 9.68 25.85
C VAL A 6 8.27 9.16 26.05
N LYS A 7 8.69 8.85 27.28
CA LYS A 7 10.00 8.21 27.52
C LYS A 7 10.06 6.80 26.96
N ASN A 8 8.97 6.03 27.05
CA ASN A 8 8.90 4.68 26.50
C ASN A 8 8.85 4.70 24.96
N LEU A 9 8.20 5.72 24.37
CA LEU A 9 8.24 6.00 22.93
C LEU A 9 9.67 6.19 22.38
N LEU A 10 10.61 6.65 23.22
CA LEU A 10 12.02 6.82 22.87
C LEU A 10 12.87 5.54 23.10
N GLY A 11 12.29 4.50 23.70
CA GLY A 11 12.91 3.18 23.89
C GLY A 11 12.61 2.23 22.71
N TYR A 12 12.19 1.00 23.00
CA TYR A 12 11.83 0.03 21.96
C TYR A 12 10.68 0.51 21.05
N ASP A 13 9.73 1.27 21.61
CA ASP A 13 8.60 1.83 20.86
C ASP A 13 9.05 2.84 19.78
N LEU A 14 10.30 3.30 19.83
CA LEU A 14 10.92 4.11 18.78
C LEU A 14 10.98 3.35 17.46
N ILE A 15 11.17 2.03 17.49
CA ILE A 15 11.17 1.19 16.28
C ILE A 15 9.79 1.21 15.62
N ILE A 16 8.73 1.10 16.43
CA ILE A 16 7.34 1.18 15.96
C ILE A 16 7.09 2.56 15.35
N LEU A 17 7.54 3.62 16.01
CA LEU A 17 7.37 5.00 15.54
C LEU A 17 8.17 5.28 14.25
N LEU A 18 9.42 4.83 14.15
CA LEU A 18 10.24 4.97 12.95
C LEU A 18 9.62 4.21 11.77
N LEU A 19 9.12 2.99 12.01
CA LEU A 19 8.42 2.23 10.98
C LEU A 19 7.13 2.93 10.56
N ALA A 20 6.38 3.51 11.51
CA ALA A 20 5.18 4.29 11.23
C ALA A 20 5.51 5.54 10.38
N LEU A 21 6.55 6.28 10.72
CA LEU A 21 7.01 7.43 9.94
C LEU A 21 7.46 7.01 8.54
N PHE A 22 8.26 5.94 8.43
CA PHE A 22 8.69 5.42 7.14
C PHE A 22 7.49 4.99 6.28
N ASN A 23 6.54 4.26 6.87
CA ASN A 23 5.35 3.81 6.15
C ASN A 23 4.49 4.98 5.67
N GLY A 24 4.24 5.95 6.54
CA GLY A 24 3.40 7.11 6.25
C GLY A 24 4.03 8.15 5.32
N PHE A 25 5.33 8.45 5.47
CA PHE A 25 6.00 9.50 4.70
C PHE A 25 6.70 8.99 3.44
N VAL A 26 7.04 7.71 3.35
CA VAL A 26 7.79 7.16 2.20
C VAL A 26 6.92 6.21 1.38
N ILE A 27 6.30 5.22 2.00
CA ILE A 27 5.58 4.16 1.28
C ILE A 27 4.21 4.64 0.81
N TYR A 28 3.43 5.26 1.69
CA TYR A 28 2.10 5.76 1.36
C TYR A 28 2.07 6.74 0.16
N PRO A 29 2.89 7.81 0.09
CA PRO A 29 2.85 8.71 -1.05
C PRO A 29 3.32 8.04 -2.35
N ARG A 30 4.24 7.06 -2.28
CA ARG A 30 4.65 6.27 -3.46
C ARG A 30 3.51 5.39 -3.97
N ALA A 31 2.79 4.74 -3.07
CA ALA A 31 1.63 3.93 -3.43
C ALA A 31 0.49 4.80 -4.00
N ALA A 32 0.23 5.97 -3.39
CA ALA A 32 -0.73 6.95 -3.89
C ALA A 32 -0.36 7.44 -5.30
N LYS A 33 0.90 7.80 -5.52
CA LYS A 33 1.39 8.24 -6.82
C LYS A 33 1.29 7.13 -7.87
N ALA A 34 1.64 5.89 -7.54
CA ALA A 34 1.52 4.76 -8.46
C ALA A 34 0.06 4.51 -8.89
N CYS A 35 -0.90 4.63 -7.97
CA CYS A 35 -2.33 4.55 -8.29
C CYS A 35 -2.77 5.69 -9.23
N GLU A 36 -2.27 6.90 -9.01
CA GLU A 36 -2.61 8.08 -9.82
C GLU A 36 -1.96 8.02 -11.21
N ASP A 37 -0.70 7.60 -11.29
CA ASP A 37 0.02 7.42 -12.55
C ASP A 37 -0.68 6.38 -13.43
N LEU A 38 -1.09 5.24 -12.87
CA LEU A 38 -1.83 4.22 -13.63
C LEU A 38 -3.21 4.73 -14.07
N LYS A 39 -3.94 5.39 -13.15
CA LYS A 39 -5.25 5.99 -13.46
C LYS A 39 -5.17 6.97 -14.63
N ASN A 40 -4.17 7.84 -14.63
CA ASN A 40 -3.97 8.85 -15.69
C ASN A 40 -3.68 8.22 -17.06
N HIS A 41 -3.10 7.01 -17.10
CA HIS A 41 -2.88 6.27 -18.35
C HIS A 41 -4.11 5.44 -18.79
N LEU A 42 -4.95 5.02 -17.85
CA LEU A 42 -6.17 4.25 -18.11
C LEU A 42 -7.37 5.13 -18.53
N GLN A 43 -7.59 6.25 -17.83
CA GLN A 43 -8.77 7.11 -18.03
C GLN A 43 -8.98 7.66 -19.45
N PRO A 44 -7.94 8.05 -20.23
CA PRO A 44 -8.12 8.50 -21.61
C PRO A 44 -8.71 7.43 -22.53
N THR A 45 -8.59 6.16 -22.12
CA THR A 45 -8.74 4.99 -22.99
C THR A 45 -10.07 4.25 -22.74
N ILE A 46 -10.66 4.37 -21.55
CA ILE A 46 -11.82 3.56 -21.13
C ILE A 46 -13.16 4.25 -21.40
N TYR A 47 -13.21 5.58 -21.32
CA TYR A 47 -14.45 6.37 -21.48
C TYR A 47 -14.78 6.74 -22.93
N ILE A 48 -13.89 6.47 -23.88
CA ILE A 48 -14.16 6.69 -25.30
C ILE A 48 -14.98 5.52 -25.88
N PRO A 49 -15.99 5.81 -26.72
CA PRO A 49 -16.71 4.78 -27.47
C PRO A 49 -15.74 3.92 -28.29
N ILE A 50 -15.98 2.60 -28.36
CA ILE A 50 -15.11 1.63 -29.06
C ILE A 50 -14.83 2.04 -30.51
N SER A 51 -15.79 2.68 -31.19
CA SER A 51 -15.64 3.19 -32.56
C SER A 51 -14.63 4.34 -32.68
N VAL A 52 -14.49 5.17 -31.64
CA VAL A 52 -13.51 6.27 -31.59
C VAL A 52 -12.13 5.72 -31.24
N PHE A 53 -12.07 4.79 -30.27
CA PHE A 53 -10.86 4.05 -29.91
C PHE A 53 -10.24 3.31 -31.12
N LEU A 54 -11.07 2.61 -31.90
CA LEU A 54 -10.65 1.93 -33.13
C LEU A 54 -10.16 2.91 -34.20
N ARG A 55 -10.85 4.04 -34.37
CA ARG A 55 -10.46 5.09 -35.32
C ARG A 55 -9.12 5.71 -34.95
N ASP A 56 -8.88 5.96 -33.68
CA ASP A 56 -7.61 6.51 -33.19
C ASP A 56 -6.46 5.50 -33.33
N MET A 57 -6.70 4.21 -33.02
CA MET A 57 -5.69 3.16 -33.24
C MET A 57 -5.39 2.91 -34.72
N LYS A 58 -6.38 3.04 -35.61
CA LYS A 58 -6.23 2.82 -37.07
C LYS A 58 -5.65 4.04 -37.80
N GLY A 59 -5.93 5.26 -37.32
CA GLY A 59 -5.53 6.52 -37.96
C GLY A 59 -4.26 7.18 -37.41
N ASN A 60 -3.86 6.87 -36.17
CA ASN A 60 -2.69 7.46 -35.53
C ASN A 60 -1.91 6.34 -34.85
N HIS A 61 -0.69 6.08 -35.29
CA HIS A 61 0.20 5.00 -34.80
C HIS A 61 0.65 5.16 -33.32
N LYS A 62 -0.16 5.74 -32.44
CA LYS A 62 0.01 5.58 -30.99
C LYS A 62 -0.62 4.24 -30.59
N ALA A 63 0.09 3.16 -30.96
CA ALA A 63 -0.16 1.87 -30.34
C ALA A 63 -0.12 2.08 -28.82
N ILE A 64 -1.20 1.73 -28.13
CA ILE A 64 -1.24 1.78 -26.68
C ILE A 64 -0.08 0.93 -26.18
N ASN A 65 0.87 1.54 -25.46
CA ASN A 65 2.02 0.84 -24.92
C ASN A 65 1.57 -0.06 -23.78
N LEU A 66 1.00 -1.23 -24.11
CA LEU A 66 0.49 -2.18 -23.15
C LEU A 66 1.57 -2.64 -22.15
N HIS A 67 2.81 -2.70 -22.62
CA HIS A 67 3.96 -2.99 -21.78
C HIS A 67 4.18 -1.93 -20.69
N GLU A 68 3.99 -0.64 -21.01
CA GLU A 68 4.13 0.47 -20.06
C GLU A 68 2.98 0.45 -19.04
N ILE A 69 1.74 0.26 -19.49
CA ILE A 69 0.57 0.16 -18.60
C ILE A 69 0.71 -1.06 -17.67
N LYS A 70 1.14 -2.21 -18.18
CA LYS A 70 1.39 -3.40 -17.36
C LYS A 70 2.48 -3.14 -16.32
N LYS A 71 3.57 -2.48 -16.71
CA LYS A 71 4.65 -2.12 -15.78
C LYS A 71 4.16 -1.18 -14.67
N LEU A 72 3.33 -0.19 -15.00
CA LEU A 72 2.72 0.71 -14.01
C LEU A 72 1.81 -0.07 -13.05
N ARG A 73 1.05 -1.05 -13.55
CA ARG A 73 0.23 -1.92 -12.71
C ARG A 73 1.07 -2.79 -11.78
N ASP A 74 2.13 -3.42 -12.28
CA ASP A 74 3.03 -4.23 -11.45
C ASP A 74 3.67 -3.38 -10.32
N GLN A 75 4.01 -2.12 -10.61
CA GLN A 75 4.54 -1.18 -9.61
C GLN A 75 3.49 -0.81 -8.56
N GLU A 76 2.27 -0.50 -8.97
CA GLU A 76 1.17 -0.21 -8.06
C GLU A 76 0.89 -1.40 -7.12
N VAL A 77 0.77 -2.61 -7.66
CA VAL A 77 0.59 -3.86 -6.87
C VAL A 77 1.70 -4.01 -5.85
N LEU A 78 2.96 -3.81 -6.26
CA LEU A 78 4.12 -3.94 -5.38
C LEU A 78 4.05 -2.96 -4.22
N TYR A 79 3.78 -1.68 -4.46
CA TYR A 79 3.70 -0.67 -3.40
C TYR A 79 2.52 -0.92 -2.46
N MET A 80 1.37 -1.34 -2.98
CA MET A 80 0.20 -1.70 -2.19
C MET A 80 0.45 -2.91 -1.29
N ASN A 81 1.13 -3.93 -1.81
CA ASN A 81 1.53 -5.10 -1.04
C ASN A 81 2.50 -4.73 0.08
N ILE A 82 3.55 -3.95 -0.21
CA ILE A 82 4.51 -3.49 0.81
C ILE A 82 3.80 -2.70 1.91
N LEU A 83 2.90 -1.78 1.53
CA LEU A 83 2.12 -0.97 2.47
C LEU A 83 1.25 -1.84 3.40
N SER A 84 0.59 -2.86 2.84
CA SER A 84 -0.23 -3.82 3.58
C SER A 84 0.61 -4.73 4.50
N THR A 85 1.79 -5.17 4.05
CA THR A 85 2.71 -5.97 4.84
C THR A 85 3.28 -5.19 6.02
N ILE A 86 3.73 -3.93 5.81
CA ILE A 86 4.24 -3.11 6.93
C ILE A 86 3.13 -2.86 7.94
N HIS A 87 1.91 -2.60 7.46
CA HIS A 87 0.74 -2.45 8.32
C HIS A 87 0.52 -3.67 9.22
N SER A 88 0.58 -4.89 8.69
CA SER A 88 0.31 -6.11 9.45
C SER A 88 1.39 -6.42 10.49
N VAL A 89 2.58 -5.82 10.36
CA VAL A 89 3.69 -5.97 11.30
C VAL A 89 3.52 -5.12 12.57
N PHE A 90 2.74 -4.03 12.57
CA PHE A 90 2.59 -3.19 13.77
C PHE A 90 2.08 -3.92 15.02
N PRO A 91 1.01 -4.75 14.96
CA PRO A 91 0.58 -5.53 16.11
C PRO A 91 1.64 -6.55 16.55
N LEU A 92 2.37 -7.14 15.59
CA LEU A 92 3.44 -8.11 15.87
C LEU A 92 4.60 -7.44 16.63
N LEU A 93 4.99 -6.22 16.24
CA LEU A 93 6.00 -5.44 16.96
C LEU A 93 5.54 -5.04 18.37
N GLY A 94 4.26 -4.74 18.55
CA GLY A 94 3.67 -4.49 19.87
C GLY A 94 3.79 -5.69 20.79
N ILE A 95 3.45 -6.89 20.28
CA ILE A 95 3.62 -8.15 21.03
C ILE A 95 5.10 -8.40 21.34
N LEU A 96 6.00 -8.21 20.37
CA LEU A 96 7.44 -8.37 20.57
C LEU A 96 7.97 -7.43 21.67
N GLY A 97 7.49 -6.19 21.72
CA GLY A 97 7.82 -5.24 22.79
C GLY A 97 7.42 -5.75 24.17
N THR A 98 6.26 -6.43 24.28
CA THR A 98 5.86 -7.05 25.54
C THR A 98 6.80 -8.18 25.95
N ILE A 99 7.18 -9.05 25.00
CA ILE A 99 8.07 -10.18 25.27
C ILE A 99 9.43 -9.66 25.78
N ILE A 100 9.99 -8.64 25.12
CA ILE A 100 11.26 -8.04 25.53
C ILE A 100 11.15 -7.42 26.94
N ALA A 101 10.08 -6.69 27.21
CA ALA A 101 9.85 -6.08 28.51
C ALA A 101 9.67 -7.12 29.63
N LEU A 102 8.99 -8.25 29.34
CA LEU A 102 8.83 -9.36 30.29
C LEU A 102 10.13 -10.12 30.54
N LEU A 103 10.95 -10.35 29.50
CA LEU A 103 12.29 -10.95 29.68
C LEU A 103 13.19 -10.08 30.55
N GLY A 104 13.06 -8.75 30.45
CA GLY A 104 13.77 -7.79 31.31
C GLY A 104 13.30 -7.78 32.77
N MET A 105 12.21 -8.47 33.13
CA MET A 105 11.76 -8.62 34.52
C MET A 105 12.40 -9.78 35.27
N VAL A 106 13.12 -10.66 34.57
CA VAL A 106 13.72 -11.86 35.18
C VAL A 106 14.85 -11.50 36.16
N ASP A 107 15.47 -10.32 36.00
CA ASP A 107 16.37 -9.74 37.02
C ASP A 107 15.55 -9.04 38.13
N LEU A 108 15.16 -9.84 39.13
CA LEU A 108 14.29 -9.50 40.26
C LEU A 108 15.00 -8.70 41.36
N GLU A 109 15.50 -7.50 41.09
CA GLU A 109 15.86 -6.53 42.15
C GLU A 109 14.88 -5.35 42.18
N GLY A 110 14.24 -5.19 43.35
CA GLY A 110 12.99 -4.47 43.56
C GLY A 110 13.05 -2.97 43.21
N GLY A 111 12.30 -2.61 42.16
CA GLY A 111 12.05 -1.23 41.73
C GLY A 111 11.71 -1.12 40.24
N GLY A 112 12.33 -1.96 39.40
CA GLY A 112 12.19 -1.92 37.93
C GLY A 112 10.95 -2.64 37.36
N VAL A 113 10.26 -3.46 38.15
CA VAL A 113 9.17 -4.32 37.68
C VAL A 113 7.98 -3.50 37.16
N ILE A 114 7.53 -2.48 37.90
CA ILE A 114 6.39 -1.64 37.47
C ILE A 114 6.71 -0.88 36.19
N LEU A 115 7.97 -0.45 36.03
CA LEU A 115 8.44 0.25 34.84
C LEU A 115 8.38 -0.67 33.62
N ASN A 116 8.94 -1.87 33.72
CA ASN A 116 8.93 -2.86 32.63
C ASN A 116 7.51 -3.26 32.24
N PHE A 117 6.60 -3.43 33.22
CA PHE A 117 5.21 -3.76 32.93
C PHE A 117 4.51 -2.65 32.17
N THR A 118 4.74 -1.39 32.59
CA THR A 118 4.19 -0.23 31.90
C THR A 118 4.74 -0.11 30.48
N THR A 119 6.03 -0.41 30.26
CA THR A 119 6.66 -0.44 28.93
C THR A 119 6.04 -1.51 28.03
N ALA A 120 5.80 -2.71 28.54
CA ALA A 120 5.11 -3.76 27.79
C ALA A 120 3.73 -3.29 27.30
N LEU A 121 2.95 -2.68 28.20
CA LEU A 121 1.62 -2.18 27.85
C LEU A 121 1.67 -1.05 26.83
N THR A 122 2.64 -0.13 26.93
CA THR A 122 2.78 0.97 25.97
C THR A 122 3.18 0.46 24.58
N SER A 123 4.03 -0.56 24.47
CA SER A 123 4.40 -1.16 23.17
C SER A 123 3.20 -1.75 22.44
N THR A 124 2.36 -2.51 23.15
CA THR A 124 1.13 -3.06 22.57
C THR A 124 0.15 -1.97 22.18
N PHE A 125 0.01 -0.94 23.03
CA PHE A 125 -0.84 0.20 22.73
C PHE A 125 -0.42 0.91 21.44
N TRP A 126 0.86 1.24 21.27
CA TRP A 126 1.35 1.91 20.06
C TRP A 126 1.25 1.03 18.81
N GLY A 127 1.58 -0.26 18.91
CA GLY A 127 1.39 -1.20 17.80
C GLY A 127 -0.06 -1.23 17.31
N LEU A 128 -1.02 -1.23 18.22
CA LEU A 128 -2.45 -1.21 17.88
C LEU A 128 -2.90 0.15 17.33
N VAL A 129 -2.47 1.25 17.94
CA VAL A 129 -2.84 2.62 17.49
C VAL A 129 -2.38 2.84 16.05
N PHE A 130 -1.13 2.50 15.71
CA PHE A 130 -0.65 2.64 14.35
C PHE A 130 -1.33 1.67 13.39
N ALA A 131 -1.56 0.40 13.78
CA ALA A 131 -2.31 -0.54 12.95
C ALA A 131 -3.71 0.00 12.62
N ILE A 132 -4.47 0.45 13.61
CA ILE A 132 -5.83 0.98 13.38
C ILE A 132 -5.79 2.27 12.53
N GLY A 133 -4.87 3.19 12.85
CA GLY A 133 -4.71 4.46 12.13
C GLY A 133 -4.39 4.26 10.65
N PHE A 134 -3.38 3.42 10.35
CA PHE A 134 -3.04 3.10 8.97
C PHE A 134 -4.12 2.28 8.26
N LYS A 135 -4.99 1.56 8.98
CA LYS A 135 -6.06 0.77 8.36
C LYS A 135 -7.03 1.67 7.62
N GLY A 136 -7.51 2.70 8.31
CA GLY A 136 -8.45 3.66 7.72
C GLY A 136 -7.88 4.37 6.51
N ILE A 137 -6.60 4.78 6.59
CA ILE A 137 -5.92 5.44 5.49
C ILE A 137 -5.73 4.49 4.30
N ASN A 138 -5.26 3.26 4.55
CA ASN A 138 -4.99 2.25 3.52
C ASN A 138 -6.27 1.83 2.77
N THR A 139 -7.42 1.78 3.44
CA THR A 139 -8.70 1.42 2.80
C THR A 139 -9.02 2.33 1.61
N THR A 140 -8.78 3.65 1.72
CA THR A 140 -9.05 4.57 0.61
C THR A 140 -8.19 4.30 -0.62
N LEU A 141 -6.96 3.86 -0.40
CA LEU A 141 -6.01 3.56 -1.48
C LEU A 141 -6.29 2.18 -2.09
N LEU A 142 -6.69 1.21 -1.27
CA LEU A 142 -7.16 -0.10 -1.73
C LEU A 142 -8.33 0.04 -2.70
N SER A 143 -9.35 0.83 -2.35
CA SER A 143 -10.48 1.07 -3.25
C SER A 143 -10.07 1.73 -4.58
N LYS A 144 -9.09 2.64 -4.57
CA LYS A 144 -8.55 3.22 -5.82
C LYS A 144 -7.82 2.18 -6.66
N SER A 145 -7.05 1.31 -6.03
CA SER A 145 -6.29 0.27 -6.73
C SER A 145 -7.17 -0.83 -7.31
N GLU A 146 -8.28 -1.16 -6.64
CA GLU A 146 -9.30 -2.07 -7.15
C GLU A 146 -9.95 -1.51 -8.42
N LEU A 147 -10.38 -0.24 -8.40
CA LEU A 147 -10.94 0.42 -9.59
C LEU A 147 -9.95 0.45 -10.76
N ASN A 148 -8.67 0.78 -10.49
CA ASN A 148 -7.62 0.72 -11.52
C ASN A 148 -7.43 -0.69 -12.09
N SER A 149 -7.57 -1.73 -11.27
CA SER A 149 -7.46 -3.12 -11.69
C SER A 149 -8.63 -3.52 -12.61
N GLU A 150 -9.86 -3.14 -12.25
CA GLU A 150 -11.04 -3.34 -13.10
C GLU A 150 -10.89 -2.63 -14.45
N ASP A 151 -10.44 -1.38 -14.41
CA ASP A 151 -10.18 -0.55 -15.60
C ASP A 151 -9.13 -1.19 -16.52
N PHE A 152 -8.04 -1.70 -15.95
CA PHE A 152 -7.00 -2.42 -16.69
C PHE A 152 -7.54 -3.69 -17.35
N GLU A 153 -8.31 -4.50 -16.63
CA GLU A 153 -8.93 -5.70 -17.19
C GLU A 153 -9.91 -5.39 -18.33
N LEU A 154 -10.69 -4.32 -18.22
CA LEU A 154 -11.58 -3.86 -19.29
C LEU A 154 -10.80 -3.45 -20.53
N LEU A 155 -9.66 -2.79 -20.38
CA LEU A 155 -8.79 -2.42 -21.49
C LEU A 155 -8.25 -3.65 -22.22
N ILE A 156 -7.75 -4.65 -21.48
CA ILE A 156 -7.25 -5.91 -22.07
C ILE A 156 -8.37 -6.63 -22.84
N LYS A 157 -9.55 -6.79 -22.22
CA LYS A 157 -10.71 -7.44 -22.86
C LYS A 157 -11.13 -6.74 -24.15
N ARG A 158 -11.09 -5.39 -24.18
CA ARG A 158 -11.40 -4.62 -25.38
C ARG A 158 -10.37 -4.88 -26.48
N ILE A 159 -9.08 -4.87 -26.17
CA ILE A 159 -8.00 -5.16 -27.14
C ILE A 159 -8.16 -6.57 -27.71
N ASP A 160 -8.37 -7.57 -26.86
CA ASP A 160 -8.55 -8.97 -27.29
C ASP A 160 -9.78 -9.10 -28.21
N SER A 161 -10.91 -8.48 -27.86
CA SER A 161 -12.13 -8.53 -28.67
C SER A 161 -11.98 -7.89 -30.06
N ILE A 162 -11.08 -6.91 -30.20
CA ILE A 162 -10.79 -6.28 -31.49
C ILE A 162 -9.90 -7.19 -32.33
N ASN A 163 -8.91 -7.83 -31.71
CA ASN A 163 -8.01 -8.77 -32.37
C ASN A 163 -8.78 -10.00 -32.90
N GLU A 164 -9.73 -10.53 -32.11
CA GLU A 164 -10.60 -11.64 -32.51
C GLU A 164 -11.55 -11.30 -33.66
N ARG A 165 -11.97 -10.03 -33.78
CA ARG A 165 -12.84 -9.56 -34.88
C ARG A 165 -12.12 -9.37 -36.21
N GLY A 166 -10.79 -9.52 -36.25
CA GLY A 166 -10.01 -9.41 -37.48
C GLY A 166 -9.85 -7.98 -38.03
N ASP A 167 -10.28 -6.95 -37.28
CA ASP A 167 -10.28 -5.54 -37.72
C ASP A 167 -8.88 -4.95 -38.00
N PHE A 168 -7.82 -5.66 -37.58
CA PHE A 168 -6.40 -5.35 -37.83
C PHE A 168 -5.71 -6.28 -38.86
N ASN A 169 -6.40 -7.29 -39.39
CA ASN A 169 -5.81 -8.29 -40.31
C ASN A 169 -6.20 -8.11 -41.78
N GLU A 170 -7.02 -7.11 -42.13
CA GLU A 170 -7.28 -6.74 -43.53
C GLU A 170 -6.46 -5.49 -43.89
N GLU A 171 -5.19 -5.70 -44.24
CA GLU A 171 -4.39 -4.91 -45.20
C GLU A 171 -2.96 -5.49 -45.22
N ALA A 172 -2.79 -6.64 -45.88
CA ALA A 172 -1.52 -7.16 -46.37
C ALA A 172 -1.59 -7.29 -47.89
#